data_AF-A0A971GLG1-F1
#
_entry.id   AF-A0A971GLG1-F1
#
_cell.length_a   1.000
_cell.length_b   1.000
_cell.length_c   1.000
_cell.angle_alpha   90.00
_cell.angle_beta   90.00
_cell.angle_gamma   90.00
#
_symmetry.space_group_name_H-M   'P 1'
#
loop_
_entity.id
_entity.type
_entity.pdbx_description
1 polymer ?
#
loop_
_entity_poly.entity_id
_entity_poly.type
_entity_poly.pdbx_seq_one_letter_code
_entity_poly.pdbx_strand_id
1 'polypeptide(L)'
;MGIDVLFYVENGLTDENLAFAGVYVPATLKEKIQGVSRDSRFFYSLPAAYSGRLKEEKHAFVRDDVNDPAFWKKIFSETGALNIAVVKADAAFFDPEVFMEMGDVHLKSLAEFTFSENIPEGFACEICSSELINHLPETDEKTLPLEKVIKSNINQFDVELFYMEPDIRDKRISFRLTSPRERRIMENIFSVNSSVPRYKDVRGLIESHPEVLFTSPAYVELELTGECSLDCLFCYRKTLNRKHGHMERAVYMKLIEFMRTEGLPYTLCFGGSGEPLDHPEFFAFMDAAVKEPLAELLVIETNGIKADFNFKSYLEKPENSKIKVIINNNAMDNSSYARFHCGNEYNRVFNNIISLSELNKSGERVYVQVMKIRETDEFEKEGDTKTYLDKFYDFWEGYRVPIILQKQDTYLGRIEDRTYSDLSPIKRIPCWHLQRDMYVLSDGTVSFCKQDVDGEHVHGNIAVSSPAEILEKQKAAFLSDYAGKLCPSPDCASCDEWYTFNF
;
A
#
# COMPACT_ATOMS: atom_id res chain seq x y z
N MET A 1 2.88 -37.46 0.23
CA MET A 1 3.78 -36.57 -0.53
C MET A 1 5.17 -36.42 0.10
N GLY A 2 5.41 -36.80 1.37
CA GLY A 2 6.74 -36.58 1.99
C GLY A 2 7.02 -35.12 2.36
N ILE A 3 5.95 -34.31 2.42
CA ILE A 3 5.94 -32.92 2.85
C ILE A 3 4.92 -32.80 3.98
N ASP A 4 5.38 -32.36 5.14
CA ASP A 4 4.52 -32.03 6.28
C ASP A 4 4.05 -30.58 6.20
N VAL A 5 3.02 -30.22 6.96
CA VAL A 5 2.43 -28.87 6.92
C VAL A 5 2.58 -28.19 8.26
N LEU A 6 3.09 -26.95 8.25
CA LEU A 6 3.13 -26.05 9.38
C LEU A 6 2.14 -24.90 9.15
N PHE A 7 1.04 -24.89 9.91
CA PHE A 7 0.17 -23.72 9.95
C PHE A 7 0.82 -22.62 10.77
N TYR A 8 1.15 -21.51 10.13
CA TYR A 8 1.79 -20.37 10.75
C TYR A 8 0.75 -19.31 11.12
N VAL A 9 0.54 -19.10 12.42
CA VAL A 9 -0.36 -18.05 12.94
C VAL A 9 0.45 -16.78 13.14
N GLU A 10 0.11 -15.68 12.46
CA GLU A 10 0.78 -14.38 12.63
C GLU A 10 0.52 -13.77 14.02
N ASN A 11 1.35 -12.81 14.40
CA ASN A 11 1.24 -12.13 15.69
C ASN A 11 -0.06 -11.29 15.75
N GLY A 12 -0.67 -11.21 16.92
CA GLY A 12 -1.90 -10.45 17.14
C GLY A 12 -3.18 -11.12 16.64
N LEU A 13 -3.11 -12.29 15.99
CA LEU A 13 -4.30 -13.00 15.54
C LEU A 13 -5.03 -13.70 16.67
N THR A 14 -6.35 -13.74 16.55
CA THR A 14 -7.28 -14.49 17.41
C THR A 14 -8.07 -15.49 16.57
N ASP A 15 -8.83 -16.38 17.21
CA ASP A 15 -9.70 -17.31 16.47
C ASP A 15 -10.73 -16.60 15.56
N GLU A 16 -11.14 -15.36 15.89
CA GLU A 16 -12.03 -14.56 15.05
C GLU A 16 -11.36 -14.11 13.75
N ASN A 17 -10.05 -13.87 13.78
CA ASN A 17 -9.26 -13.57 12.58
C ASN A 17 -9.01 -14.82 11.73
N LEU A 18 -9.14 -16.02 12.33
CA LEU A 18 -8.99 -17.32 11.67
C LEU A 18 -10.34 -17.93 11.25
N ALA A 19 -11.39 -17.12 11.15
CA ALA A 19 -12.72 -17.53 10.73
C ALA A 19 -13.15 -16.82 9.45
N PHE A 20 -13.69 -17.58 8.50
CA PHE A 20 -14.18 -17.08 7.22
C PHE A 20 -15.43 -17.85 6.79
N ALA A 21 -16.45 -17.16 6.28
CA ALA A 21 -17.70 -17.77 5.84
C ALA A 21 -18.34 -18.76 6.85
N GLY A 22 -18.23 -18.46 8.15
CA GLY A 22 -18.81 -19.27 9.23
C GLY A 22 -18.01 -20.52 9.62
N VAL A 23 -16.82 -20.75 9.03
CA VAL A 23 -15.94 -21.88 9.36
C VAL A 23 -14.63 -21.43 9.97
N TYR A 24 -14.00 -22.32 10.74
CA TYR A 24 -12.66 -22.13 11.28
C TYR A 24 -11.62 -22.56 10.25
N VAL A 25 -10.88 -21.60 9.71
CA VAL A 25 -10.00 -21.77 8.54
C VAL A 25 -8.96 -22.88 8.76
N PRO A 26 -8.20 -22.93 9.87
CA PRO A 26 -7.18 -23.98 10.07
C PRO A 26 -7.75 -25.41 10.00
N ALA A 27 -8.96 -25.63 10.53
CA ALA A 27 -9.60 -26.95 10.48
C ALA A 27 -10.00 -27.31 9.04
N THR A 28 -10.59 -26.37 8.30
CA THR A 28 -10.95 -26.58 6.89
C THR A 28 -9.74 -26.79 5.99
N LEU A 29 -8.64 -26.04 6.22
CA LEU A 29 -7.39 -26.23 5.47
C LEU A 29 -6.77 -27.59 5.73
N LYS A 30 -6.75 -28.04 6.99
CA LYS A 30 -6.27 -29.38 7.35
C LYS A 30 -7.03 -30.47 6.61
N GLU A 31 -8.36 -30.41 6.60
CA GLU A 31 -9.21 -31.37 5.88
C GLU A 31 -8.94 -31.36 4.38
N LYS A 32 -8.89 -30.17 3.76
CA LYS A 32 -8.60 -30.00 2.33
C LYS A 32 -7.23 -30.58 1.95
N ILE A 33 -6.19 -30.29 2.74
CA ILE A 33 -4.83 -30.79 2.47
C ILE A 33 -4.75 -32.30 2.69
N GLN A 34 -5.39 -32.84 3.73
CA GLN A 34 -5.49 -34.30 3.94
C GLN A 34 -6.15 -35.02 2.76
N GLY A 35 -7.07 -34.35 2.06
CA GLY A 35 -7.71 -34.87 0.85
C GLY A 35 -6.73 -35.13 -0.29
N VAL A 36 -5.68 -34.31 -0.42
CA VAL A 36 -4.68 -34.42 -1.52
C VAL A 36 -3.35 -35.05 -1.08
N SER A 37 -2.97 -34.92 0.19
CA SER A 37 -1.78 -35.55 0.79
C SER A 37 -2.13 -36.21 2.12
N ARG A 38 -2.49 -37.49 2.06
CA ARG A 38 -2.95 -38.29 3.22
C ARG A 38 -1.87 -38.52 4.28
N ASP A 39 -0.61 -38.53 3.88
CA ASP A 39 0.52 -38.86 4.76
C ASP A 39 1.12 -37.63 5.45
N SER A 40 0.67 -36.42 5.12
CA SER A 40 1.19 -35.19 5.72
C SER A 40 0.84 -35.11 7.21
N ARG A 41 1.84 -34.83 8.04
CA ARG A 41 1.65 -34.46 9.44
C ARG A 41 1.37 -32.96 9.52
N PHE A 42 0.59 -32.56 10.52
CA PHE A 42 0.17 -31.18 10.71
C PHE A 42 0.75 -30.64 12.01
N PHE A 43 1.39 -29.49 11.90
CA PHE A 43 2.03 -28.75 12.97
C PHE A 43 1.46 -27.33 13.00
N TYR A 44 1.54 -26.67 14.16
CA TYR A 44 1.01 -25.32 14.33
C TYR A 44 2.05 -24.44 15.01
N SER A 45 2.45 -23.34 14.39
CA SER A 45 3.33 -22.33 14.96
C SER A 45 2.49 -21.19 15.52
N LEU A 46 2.52 -21.00 16.84
CA LEU A 46 1.68 -20.08 17.58
C LEU A 46 2.52 -18.98 18.27
N PRO A 47 2.18 -17.69 18.12
CA PRO A 47 2.76 -16.62 18.94
C PRO A 47 2.52 -16.91 20.42
N ALA A 48 3.45 -16.49 21.30
CA ALA A 48 3.28 -16.62 22.75
C ALA A 48 1.95 -16.02 23.26
N ALA A 49 1.55 -14.89 22.68
CA ALA A 49 0.31 -14.17 23.00
C ALA A 49 -0.97 -14.83 22.49
N TYR A 50 -0.89 -15.77 21.54
CA TYR A 50 -2.08 -16.43 20.98
C TYR A 50 -2.81 -17.22 22.05
N SER A 51 -4.14 -17.15 22.15
CA SER A 51 -4.92 -17.86 23.19
C SER A 51 -6.10 -18.66 22.64
N GLY A 52 -6.15 -18.88 21.32
CA GLY A 52 -7.23 -19.60 20.64
C GLY A 52 -7.10 -21.12 20.63
N ARG A 53 -8.03 -21.77 19.91
CA ARG A 53 -8.24 -23.23 19.87
C ARG A 53 -6.99 -24.05 19.48
N LEU A 54 -6.13 -23.52 18.62
CA LEU A 54 -4.93 -24.25 18.16
C LEU A 54 -3.94 -24.60 19.28
N LYS A 55 -4.01 -23.94 20.45
CA LYS A 55 -3.17 -24.31 21.60
C LYS A 55 -3.42 -25.72 22.12
N GLU A 56 -4.62 -26.26 21.88
CA GLU A 56 -5.02 -27.60 22.33
C GLU A 56 -4.63 -28.69 21.32
N GLU A 57 -4.12 -28.32 20.14
CA GLU A 57 -3.67 -29.27 19.14
C GLU A 57 -2.36 -29.96 19.55
N LYS A 58 -2.27 -31.27 19.30
CA LYS A 58 -1.15 -32.15 19.72
C LYS A 58 0.24 -31.65 19.27
N HIS A 59 0.31 -30.93 18.17
CA HIS A 59 1.53 -30.52 17.48
C HIS A 59 1.67 -28.99 17.43
N ALA A 60 1.19 -28.31 18.48
CA ALA A 60 1.32 -26.88 18.65
C ALA A 60 2.68 -26.49 19.26
N PHE A 61 3.38 -25.57 18.62
CA PHE A 61 4.64 -24.98 19.05
C PHE A 61 4.43 -23.50 19.38
N VAL A 62 4.81 -23.10 20.59
CA VAL A 62 4.79 -21.70 21.00
C VAL A 62 6.13 -21.05 20.68
N ARG A 63 6.11 -19.88 20.04
CA ARG A 63 7.30 -19.09 19.66
C ARG A 63 7.29 -17.69 20.27
N ASP A 64 8.49 -17.14 20.49
CA ASP A 64 8.73 -15.79 21.01
C ASP A 64 8.83 -14.74 19.88
N ASP A 65 8.00 -14.89 18.84
CA ASP A 65 7.81 -13.94 17.73
C ASP A 65 8.99 -13.71 16.77
N VAL A 66 9.93 -14.65 16.69
CA VAL A 66 11.03 -14.61 15.70
C VAL A 66 10.95 -15.81 14.75
N ASN A 67 10.77 -15.54 13.44
CA ASN A 67 10.81 -16.53 12.35
C ASN A 67 12.23 -16.62 11.74
N ASP A 68 13.24 -16.74 12.60
CA ASP A 68 14.66 -16.75 12.21
C ASP A 68 15.19 -18.17 11.96
N PRO A 69 16.44 -18.34 11.50
CA PRO A 69 17.08 -19.65 11.39
C PRO A 69 17.02 -20.52 12.64
N ALA A 70 17.04 -19.94 13.85
CA ALA A 70 17.01 -20.70 15.10
C ALA A 70 15.62 -21.33 15.35
N PHE A 71 14.55 -20.59 15.08
CA PHE A 71 13.19 -21.12 15.07
C PHE A 71 13.08 -22.32 14.13
N TRP A 72 13.61 -22.21 12.92
CA TRP A 72 13.57 -23.29 11.94
C TRP A 72 14.40 -24.52 12.33
N LYS A 73 15.60 -24.32 12.86
CA LYS A 73 16.42 -25.41 13.46
C LYS A 73 15.63 -26.19 14.51
N LYS A 74 14.92 -25.49 15.39
CA LYS A 74 14.07 -26.10 16.41
C LYS A 74 12.91 -26.89 15.78
N ILE A 75 12.17 -26.30 14.85
CA ILE A 75 11.03 -26.95 14.19
C ILE A 75 11.44 -28.24 13.48
N PHE A 76 12.50 -28.22 12.67
CA PHE A 76 12.95 -29.42 11.97
C PHE A 76 13.48 -30.50 12.94
N SER A 77 14.17 -30.09 14.01
CA SER A 77 14.64 -31.02 15.04
C SER A 77 13.49 -31.69 15.82
N GLU A 78 12.46 -30.94 16.21
CA GLU A 78 11.33 -31.46 17.00
C GLU A 78 10.35 -32.29 16.15
N THR A 79 10.17 -31.93 14.88
CA THR A 79 9.24 -32.62 13.98
C THR A 79 9.88 -33.85 13.30
N GLY A 80 11.20 -33.83 13.08
CA GLY A 80 11.90 -34.80 12.25
C GLY A 80 11.39 -34.83 10.80
N ALA A 81 10.76 -33.75 10.34
CA ALA A 81 10.29 -33.62 8.96
C ALA A 81 11.47 -33.46 8.01
N LEU A 82 11.36 -34.04 6.81
CA LEU A 82 12.34 -33.79 5.75
C LEU A 82 12.00 -32.50 5.00
N ASN A 83 10.71 -32.26 4.73
CA ASN A 83 10.21 -31.08 4.05
C ASN A 83 8.97 -30.56 4.78
N ILE A 84 8.86 -29.24 4.92
CA ILE A 84 7.74 -28.57 5.57
C ILE A 84 7.18 -27.50 4.63
N ALA A 85 5.88 -27.58 4.34
CA ALA A 85 5.09 -26.52 3.73
C ALA A 85 4.57 -25.56 4.80
N VAL A 86 4.88 -24.28 4.67
CA VAL A 86 4.35 -23.21 5.51
C VAL A 86 3.07 -22.69 4.89
N VAL A 87 1.97 -22.88 5.61
CA VAL A 87 0.66 -22.37 5.22
C VAL A 87 0.24 -21.34 6.25
N LYS A 88 -0.12 -20.13 5.80
CA LYS A 88 -0.62 -19.11 6.71
C LYS A 88 -1.99 -19.53 7.26
N ALA A 89 -2.16 -19.49 8.58
CA ALA A 89 -3.34 -20.04 9.24
C ALA A 89 -4.65 -19.32 8.88
N ASP A 90 -4.56 -18.07 8.40
CA ASP A 90 -5.65 -17.22 7.97
C ASP A 90 -5.85 -17.23 6.43
N ALA A 91 -5.14 -18.07 5.68
CA ALA A 91 -5.26 -18.19 4.23
C ALA A 91 -6.52 -18.99 3.83
N ALA A 92 -7.71 -18.40 3.97
CA ALA A 92 -8.97 -19.08 3.64
C ALA A 92 -9.08 -19.53 2.17
N PHE A 93 -8.32 -18.88 1.28
CA PHE A 93 -8.31 -19.13 -0.16
C PHE A 93 -7.22 -20.14 -0.59
N PHE A 94 -6.50 -20.73 0.37
CA PHE A 94 -5.42 -21.66 0.08
C PHE A 94 -5.90 -22.81 -0.82
N ASP A 95 -5.15 -23.06 -1.90
CA ASP A 95 -5.52 -24.03 -2.92
C ASP A 95 -4.66 -25.31 -2.80
N PRO A 96 -5.25 -26.45 -2.38
CA PRO A 96 -4.53 -27.71 -2.28
C PRO A 96 -3.98 -28.21 -3.62
N GLU A 97 -4.54 -27.81 -4.76
CA GLU A 97 -4.01 -28.17 -6.08
C GLU A 97 -2.66 -27.46 -6.32
N VAL A 98 -2.59 -26.17 -5.99
CA VAL A 98 -1.34 -25.38 -6.02
C VAL A 98 -0.30 -26.01 -5.09
N PHE A 99 -0.68 -26.37 -3.86
CA PHE A 99 0.21 -27.05 -2.91
C PHE A 99 0.81 -28.34 -3.48
N MET A 100 -0.01 -29.17 -4.14
CA MET A 100 0.46 -30.43 -4.73
C MET A 100 1.46 -30.18 -5.86
N GLU A 101 1.17 -29.22 -6.75
CA GLU A 101 2.08 -28.89 -7.85
C GLU A 101 3.40 -28.28 -7.36
N MET A 102 3.34 -27.39 -6.35
CA MET A 102 4.53 -26.86 -5.68
C MET A 102 5.35 -27.97 -5.03
N GLY A 103 4.69 -28.89 -4.33
CA GLY A 103 5.36 -30.04 -3.71
C GLY A 103 6.00 -30.97 -4.73
N ASP A 104 5.35 -31.20 -5.86
CA ASP A 104 5.88 -31.98 -6.97
C ASP A 104 7.17 -31.35 -7.56
N VAL A 105 7.20 -30.03 -7.75
CA VAL A 105 8.39 -29.32 -8.20
C VAL A 105 9.51 -29.43 -7.16
N HIS A 106 9.20 -29.11 -5.90
CA HIS A 106 10.14 -29.16 -4.80
C HIS A 106 10.86 -30.51 -4.69
N LEU A 107 10.09 -31.61 -4.75
CA LEU A 107 10.64 -32.96 -4.60
C LEU A 107 11.36 -33.46 -5.86
N LYS A 108 10.89 -33.10 -7.06
CA LYS A 108 11.55 -33.53 -8.32
C LYS A 108 12.87 -32.81 -8.54
N SER A 109 12.94 -31.54 -8.15
CA SER A 109 14.17 -30.73 -8.24
C SER A 109 15.12 -30.96 -7.06
N LEU A 110 14.69 -31.64 -6.00
CA LEU A 110 15.43 -31.73 -4.73
C LEU A 110 15.75 -30.34 -4.15
N ALA A 111 14.79 -29.43 -4.26
CA ALA A 111 14.98 -28.04 -3.84
C ALA A 111 15.10 -27.93 -2.32
N GLU A 112 15.96 -27.02 -1.86
CA GLU A 112 16.05 -26.63 -0.46
C GLU A 112 14.93 -25.66 -0.08
N PHE A 113 14.48 -24.83 -1.02
CA PHE A 113 13.39 -23.88 -0.82
C PHE A 113 12.55 -23.74 -2.09
N THR A 114 11.23 -23.70 -1.95
CA THR A 114 10.31 -23.46 -3.07
C THR A 114 9.24 -22.44 -2.67
N PHE A 115 9.02 -21.44 -3.51
CA PHE A 115 8.04 -20.38 -3.28
C PHE A 115 7.47 -19.89 -4.62
N SER A 116 6.44 -19.04 -4.57
CA SER A 116 5.90 -18.39 -5.76
C SER A 116 5.98 -16.87 -5.64
N GLU A 117 6.24 -16.19 -6.76
CA GLU A 117 6.19 -14.73 -6.85
C GLU A 117 4.88 -14.24 -7.49
N ASN A 118 4.24 -15.05 -8.35
CA ASN A 118 3.03 -14.63 -9.07
C ASN A 118 1.73 -15.06 -8.39
N ILE A 119 1.75 -16.14 -7.61
CA ILE A 119 0.59 -16.61 -6.88
C ILE A 119 0.51 -15.86 -5.54
N PRO A 120 -0.64 -15.27 -5.18
CA PRO A 120 -0.80 -14.62 -3.88
C PRO A 120 -0.57 -15.57 -2.71
N GLU A 121 -0.02 -15.04 -1.62
CA GLU A 121 0.31 -15.78 -0.40
C GLU A 121 -0.89 -16.55 0.20
N GLY A 122 -2.11 -16.02 0.05
CA GLY A 122 -3.34 -16.66 0.49
C GLY A 122 -3.75 -17.88 -0.34
N PHE A 123 -3.14 -18.11 -1.51
CA PHE A 123 -3.38 -19.28 -2.37
C PHE A 123 -2.26 -20.33 -2.32
N ALA A 124 -1.04 -19.90 -1.99
CA ALA A 124 0.17 -20.72 -2.05
C ALA A 124 0.79 -20.96 -0.66
N CYS A 125 1.85 -21.77 -0.64
CA CYS A 125 2.71 -21.99 0.52
C CYS A 125 4.17 -21.75 0.15
N GLU A 126 5.03 -21.69 1.17
CA GLU A 126 6.47 -21.86 0.99
C GLU A 126 6.85 -23.28 1.42
N ILE A 127 7.79 -23.93 0.74
CA ILE A 127 8.24 -25.28 1.09
C ILE A 127 9.74 -25.24 1.40
N CYS A 128 10.10 -25.65 2.60
CA CYS A 128 11.49 -25.71 3.07
C CYS A 128 11.91 -27.17 3.28
N SER A 129 13.12 -27.52 2.83
CA SER A 129 13.78 -28.77 3.18
C SER A 129 14.57 -28.62 4.49
N SER A 130 14.74 -29.71 5.21
CA SER A 130 15.66 -29.81 6.35
C SER A 130 17.12 -29.61 5.95
N GLU A 131 17.48 -29.87 4.68
CA GLU A 131 18.85 -29.66 4.16
C GLU A 131 19.24 -28.18 4.19
N LEU A 132 18.32 -27.30 3.81
CA LEU A 132 18.47 -25.85 3.89
C LEU A 132 19.01 -25.41 5.25
N ILE A 133 18.44 -25.97 6.31
CA ILE A 133 18.71 -25.59 7.69
C ILE A 133 20.15 -25.92 8.12
N ASN A 134 20.75 -26.95 7.52
CA ASN A 134 22.15 -27.33 7.76
C ASN A 134 23.13 -26.37 7.08
N HIS A 135 22.70 -25.68 6.03
CA HIS A 135 23.51 -24.74 5.26
C HIS A 135 23.30 -23.28 5.65
N LEU A 136 22.36 -22.98 6.54
CA LEU A 136 22.15 -21.61 7.04
C LEU A 136 23.39 -21.11 7.79
N PRO A 137 23.93 -19.93 7.44
CA PRO A 137 25.14 -19.40 8.07
C PRO A 137 24.91 -19.17 9.56
N GLU A 138 25.92 -19.50 10.39
CA GLU A 138 25.96 -19.08 11.79
C GLU A 138 26.12 -17.55 11.81
N THR A 139 25.01 -16.84 11.99
CA THR A 139 24.97 -15.38 11.96
C THR A 139 24.72 -14.84 13.36
N ASP A 140 25.57 -13.90 13.80
CA ASP A 140 25.36 -13.07 15.00
C ASP A 140 24.26 -12.01 14.78
N GLU A 141 23.79 -11.86 13.54
CA GLU A 141 22.70 -10.97 13.18
C GLU A 141 21.37 -11.53 13.67
N LYS A 142 20.94 -11.03 14.83
CA LYS A 142 19.53 -11.07 15.19
C LYS A 142 18.69 -10.56 14.00
N THR A 143 17.66 -11.34 13.66
CA THR A 143 16.31 -10.87 13.23
C THR A 143 16.06 -10.48 11.76
N LEU A 144 16.31 -11.37 10.80
CA LEU A 144 15.53 -11.38 9.53
C LEU A 144 14.72 -12.68 9.40
N PRO A 145 13.47 -12.64 8.88
CA PRO A 145 12.73 -13.85 8.51
C PRO A 145 13.53 -14.73 7.56
N LEU A 146 13.45 -16.06 7.72
CA LEU A 146 14.19 -17.03 6.90
C LEU A 146 14.08 -16.77 5.39
N GLU A 147 12.87 -16.50 4.89
CA GLU A 147 12.62 -16.15 3.49
C GLU A 147 13.52 -15.02 2.99
N LYS A 148 13.69 -13.94 3.77
CA LYS A 148 14.54 -12.80 3.40
C LYS A 148 16.01 -13.18 3.34
N VAL A 149 16.46 -14.05 4.26
CA VAL A 149 17.83 -14.57 4.25
C VAL A 149 18.10 -15.36 2.98
N ILE A 150 17.17 -16.24 2.60
CA ILE A 150 17.26 -17.05 1.37
C ILE A 150 17.25 -16.15 0.13
N LYS A 151 16.25 -15.26 0.00
CA LYS A 151 16.11 -14.38 -1.17
C LYS A 151 17.32 -13.46 -1.37
N SER A 152 17.95 -13.02 -0.28
CA SER A 152 19.17 -12.20 -0.35
C SER A 152 20.42 -13.00 -0.74
N ASN A 153 20.39 -14.32 -0.59
CA ASN A 153 21.50 -15.23 -0.85
C ASN A 153 21.09 -16.37 -1.80
N ILE A 154 20.18 -16.10 -2.74
CA ILE A 154 19.51 -17.14 -3.54
C ILE A 154 20.48 -18.08 -4.29
N ASN A 155 21.67 -17.60 -4.64
CA ASN A 155 22.71 -18.38 -5.31
C ASN A 155 23.46 -19.36 -4.40
N GLN A 156 23.19 -19.35 -3.09
CA GLN A 156 23.81 -20.25 -2.10
C GLN A 156 22.93 -21.44 -1.76
N PHE A 157 21.70 -21.49 -2.28
CA PHE A 157 20.70 -22.50 -1.97
C PHE A 157 20.08 -23.04 -3.26
N ASP A 158 19.63 -24.29 -3.23
CA ASP A 158 18.84 -24.86 -4.32
C ASP A 158 17.40 -24.37 -4.22
N VAL A 159 17.10 -23.25 -4.90
CA VAL A 159 15.81 -22.57 -4.82
C VAL A 159 15.00 -22.75 -6.10
N GLU A 160 13.74 -23.15 -5.96
CA GLU A 160 12.79 -23.26 -7.06
C GLU A 160 11.70 -22.18 -6.97
N LEU A 161 11.50 -21.48 -8.09
CA LEU A 161 10.41 -20.52 -8.24
C LEU A 161 9.23 -21.21 -8.94
N PHE A 162 8.14 -21.39 -8.21
CA PHE A 162 6.90 -21.92 -8.75
C PHE A 162 6.07 -20.84 -9.44
N TYR A 163 5.61 -21.17 -10.65
CA TYR A 163 4.75 -20.31 -11.45
C TYR A 163 3.52 -21.05 -11.95
N MET A 164 2.35 -20.40 -11.87
CA MET A 164 1.09 -20.92 -12.41
C MET A 164 0.23 -19.80 -12.98
N GLU A 165 -0.36 -20.00 -14.16
CA GLU A 165 -1.39 -19.10 -14.69
C GLU A 165 -2.73 -19.32 -13.97
N PRO A 166 -3.55 -18.26 -13.75
CA PRO A 166 -3.42 -16.89 -14.27
C PRO A 166 -2.51 -15.97 -13.43
N ASP A 167 -1.83 -14.98 -14.02
CA ASP A 167 -0.92 -14.10 -13.22
C ASP A 167 -1.57 -13.25 -12.08
N ILE A 168 -2.65 -12.49 -12.21
CA ILE A 168 -3.28 -11.64 -11.16
C ILE A 168 -2.45 -10.73 -10.22
N ARG A 169 -1.11 -10.62 -10.30
CA ARG A 169 -0.35 -9.67 -9.48
C ARG A 169 -0.74 -8.22 -9.73
N ASP A 170 -1.26 -7.96 -10.94
CA ASP A 170 -1.87 -6.68 -11.31
C ASP A 170 -3.02 -6.28 -10.39
N LYS A 171 -3.57 -7.19 -9.58
CA LYS A 171 -4.62 -6.90 -8.59
C LYS A 171 -4.12 -6.55 -7.20
N ARG A 172 -2.82 -6.73 -6.90
CA ARG A 172 -2.20 -6.36 -5.62
C ARG A 172 -2.99 -6.82 -4.38
N ILE A 173 -3.47 -8.07 -4.38
CA ILE A 173 -4.22 -8.68 -3.27
C ILE A 173 -3.47 -9.92 -2.78
N SER A 174 -3.26 -10.04 -1.47
CA SER A 174 -2.61 -11.20 -0.86
C SER A 174 -3.58 -12.36 -0.56
N PHE A 175 -4.89 -12.11 -0.47
CA PHE A 175 -5.95 -13.06 -0.06
C PHE A 175 -5.79 -13.54 1.40
N ARG A 176 -5.38 -12.63 2.29
CA ARG A 176 -5.18 -12.88 3.72
C ARG A 176 -6.28 -12.22 4.55
N LEU A 177 -6.81 -12.92 5.56
CA LEU A 177 -7.89 -12.39 6.41
C LEU A 177 -7.41 -11.34 7.41
N THR A 178 -6.09 -11.27 7.65
CA THR A 178 -5.47 -10.24 8.48
C THR A 178 -5.72 -8.82 7.96
N SER A 179 -5.88 -8.66 6.65
CA SER A 179 -6.24 -7.38 6.02
C SER A 179 -7.76 -7.23 5.99
N PRO A 180 -8.37 -6.28 6.73
CA PRO A 180 -9.82 -6.10 6.73
C PRO A 180 -10.40 -5.79 5.34
N ARG A 181 -9.62 -5.08 4.51
CA ARG A 181 -9.98 -4.74 3.14
C ARG A 181 -9.99 -5.96 2.23
N GLU A 182 -8.93 -6.77 2.30
CA GLU A 182 -8.87 -7.99 1.50
C GLU A 182 -9.89 -9.02 1.98
N ARG A 183 -10.14 -9.11 3.30
CA ARG A 183 -11.24 -9.90 3.84
C ARG A 183 -12.58 -9.51 3.20
N ARG A 184 -12.87 -8.21 3.04
CA ARG A 184 -14.10 -7.77 2.35
C ARG A 184 -14.12 -8.19 0.89
N ILE A 185 -13.00 -8.10 0.18
CA ILE A 185 -12.89 -8.59 -1.22
C ILE A 185 -13.15 -10.10 -1.27
N MET A 186 -12.56 -10.88 -0.36
CA MET A 186 -12.76 -12.32 -0.25
C MET A 186 -14.21 -12.67 0.06
N GLU A 187 -14.87 -11.94 0.96
CA GLU A 187 -16.30 -12.08 1.26
C GLU A 187 -17.16 -11.78 0.03
N ASN A 188 -16.85 -10.74 -0.74
CA ASN A 188 -17.53 -10.43 -1.99
C ASN A 188 -17.37 -11.56 -3.02
N ILE A 189 -16.14 -12.06 -3.21
CA ILE A 189 -15.84 -13.19 -4.10
C ILE A 189 -16.62 -14.44 -3.68
N PHE A 190 -16.60 -14.77 -2.39
CA PHE A 190 -17.34 -15.91 -1.84
C PHE A 190 -18.85 -15.74 -2.04
N SER A 191 -19.39 -14.54 -1.85
CA SER A 191 -20.82 -14.25 -2.05
C SER A 191 -21.26 -14.46 -3.50
N VAL A 192 -20.42 -14.06 -4.47
CA VAL A 192 -20.73 -14.22 -5.91
C VAL A 192 -20.55 -15.68 -6.35
N ASN A 193 -19.47 -16.32 -5.91
CA ASN A 193 -19.12 -17.69 -6.33
C ASN A 193 -19.78 -18.80 -5.50
N SER A 194 -20.44 -18.44 -4.39
CA SER A 194 -21.00 -19.35 -3.39
C SER A 194 -19.99 -20.33 -2.75
N SER A 195 -18.70 -20.13 -3.00
CA SER A 195 -17.60 -20.96 -2.52
C SER A 195 -16.26 -20.24 -2.71
N VAL A 196 -15.22 -20.70 -2.03
CA VAL A 196 -13.85 -20.27 -2.31
C VAL A 196 -13.43 -20.81 -3.68
N PRO A 197 -13.11 -19.95 -4.67
CA PRO A 197 -12.67 -20.40 -5.99
C PRO A 197 -11.28 -21.04 -5.93
N ARG A 198 -10.96 -21.89 -6.90
CA ARG A 198 -9.57 -22.31 -7.14
C ARG A 198 -8.77 -21.17 -7.73
N TYR A 199 -7.45 -21.21 -7.56
CA TYR A 199 -6.56 -20.18 -8.08
C TYR A 199 -6.72 -19.99 -9.59
N LYS A 200 -6.78 -21.09 -10.36
CA LYS A 200 -6.95 -21.03 -11.82
C LYS A 200 -8.23 -20.36 -12.30
N ASP A 201 -9.26 -20.34 -11.45
CA ASP A 201 -10.58 -19.78 -11.77
C ASP A 201 -10.72 -18.31 -11.31
N VAL A 202 -9.80 -17.82 -10.46
CA VAL A 202 -9.95 -16.51 -9.78
C VAL A 202 -9.90 -15.32 -10.74
N ARG A 203 -9.03 -15.36 -11.77
CA ARG A 203 -8.93 -14.29 -12.77
C ARG A 203 -10.24 -14.13 -13.53
N GLY A 204 -10.79 -15.24 -14.04
CA GLY A 204 -12.04 -15.23 -14.79
C GLY A 204 -13.23 -14.77 -13.94
N LEU A 205 -13.24 -15.13 -12.65
CA LEU A 205 -14.23 -14.64 -11.70
C LEU A 205 -14.14 -13.12 -11.53
N ILE A 206 -12.95 -12.59 -11.27
CA ILE A 206 -12.75 -11.14 -11.10
C ILE A 206 -13.07 -10.38 -12.40
N GLU A 207 -12.72 -10.92 -13.56
CA GLU A 207 -13.03 -10.31 -14.85
C GLU A 207 -14.53 -10.30 -15.16
N SER A 208 -15.28 -11.30 -14.71
CA SER A 208 -16.74 -11.37 -14.86
C SER A 208 -17.51 -10.60 -13.79
N HIS A 209 -16.93 -10.41 -12.60
CA HIS A 209 -17.53 -9.74 -11.46
C HIS A 209 -16.55 -8.74 -10.82
N PRO A 210 -16.11 -7.70 -11.55
CA PRO A 210 -15.10 -6.76 -11.03
C PRO A 210 -15.57 -6.01 -9.79
N GLU A 211 -16.87 -5.92 -9.54
CA GLU A 211 -17.45 -5.32 -8.34
C GLU A 211 -16.94 -5.94 -7.03
N VAL A 212 -16.43 -7.16 -7.06
CA VAL A 212 -15.86 -7.81 -5.86
C VAL A 212 -14.62 -7.07 -5.35
N LEU A 213 -13.91 -6.36 -6.24
CA LEU A 213 -12.72 -5.57 -5.94
C LEU A 213 -13.05 -4.20 -5.33
N PHE A 214 -14.29 -3.73 -5.50
CA PHE A 214 -14.73 -2.43 -5.00
C PHE A 214 -15.23 -2.58 -3.56
N THR A 215 -14.62 -1.82 -2.64
CA THR A 215 -14.95 -1.83 -1.21
C THR A 215 -15.29 -0.41 -0.76
N SER A 216 -14.59 0.12 0.24
CA SER A 216 -14.60 1.54 0.62
C SER A 216 -13.32 2.21 0.09
N PRO A 217 -13.22 3.55 0.00
CA PRO A 217 -11.95 4.19 -0.29
C PRO A 217 -10.82 3.71 0.62
N ALA A 218 -9.65 3.47 0.04
CA ALA A 218 -8.40 3.16 0.73
C ALA A 218 -7.52 4.39 0.92
N TYR A 219 -7.65 5.36 0.02
CA TYR A 219 -6.95 6.63 0.09
C TYR A 219 -7.95 7.77 -0.11
N VAL A 220 -7.91 8.74 0.79
CA VAL A 220 -8.75 9.94 0.74
C VAL A 220 -7.85 11.16 0.68
N GLU A 221 -7.80 11.83 -0.47
CA GLU A 221 -7.14 13.14 -0.59
C GLU A 221 -8.15 14.24 -0.34
N LEU A 222 -7.81 15.12 0.59
CA LEU A 222 -8.65 16.18 1.08
C LEU A 222 -7.97 17.53 0.87
N GLU A 223 -8.64 18.40 0.13
CA GLU A 223 -8.23 19.79 0.03
C GLU A 223 -8.76 20.57 1.23
N LEU A 224 -7.90 20.89 2.20
CA LEU A 224 -8.33 21.74 3.32
C LEU A 224 -8.54 23.19 2.88
N THR A 225 -7.74 23.67 1.93
CA THR A 225 -7.76 25.06 1.48
C THR A 225 -7.24 25.20 0.05
N GLY A 226 -7.80 26.14 -0.72
CA GLY A 226 -7.23 26.60 -1.99
C GLY A 226 -6.22 27.75 -1.85
N GLU A 227 -5.96 28.22 -0.63
CA GLU A 227 -4.96 29.25 -0.33
C GLU A 227 -3.54 28.67 -0.36
N CYS A 228 -2.62 29.34 -1.06
CA CYS A 228 -1.18 29.10 -0.90
C CYS A 228 -0.37 30.31 -1.41
N SER A 229 0.72 30.63 -0.73
CA SER A 229 1.56 31.82 -1.02
C SER A 229 2.55 31.66 -2.18
N LEU A 230 2.73 30.45 -2.71
CA LEU A 230 3.66 30.15 -3.80
C LEU A 230 2.95 30.05 -5.15
N ASP A 231 3.72 30.13 -6.23
CA ASP A 231 3.23 30.12 -7.61
C ASP A 231 4.06 29.15 -8.47
N CYS A 232 4.23 27.92 -7.97
CA CYS A 232 5.17 26.94 -8.53
C CYS A 232 4.93 26.65 -10.03
N LEU A 233 6.02 26.38 -10.73
CA LEU A 233 6.08 26.15 -12.19
C LEU A 233 5.16 25.02 -12.68
N PHE A 234 4.91 24.03 -11.84
CA PHE A 234 4.14 22.81 -12.12
C PHE A 234 2.79 22.77 -11.39
N CYS A 235 2.32 23.91 -10.83
CA CYS A 235 1.08 23.96 -10.06
C CYS A 235 -0.15 24.17 -10.96
N TYR A 236 -1.16 23.31 -10.83
CA TYR A 236 -2.43 23.44 -11.54
C TYR A 236 -3.37 24.49 -10.95
N ARG A 237 -3.11 25.02 -9.75
CA ARG A 237 -4.03 25.97 -9.07
C ARG A 237 -4.41 27.18 -9.93
N LYS A 238 -3.49 27.66 -10.78
CA LYS A 238 -3.74 28.80 -11.69
C LYS A 238 -4.69 28.48 -12.86
N THR A 239 -5.00 27.21 -13.07
CA THR A 239 -5.86 26.72 -14.16
C THR A 239 -7.27 26.40 -13.68
N LEU A 240 -7.53 26.50 -12.36
CA LEU A 240 -8.86 26.35 -11.78
C LEU A 240 -9.80 27.46 -12.28
N ASN A 241 -11.06 27.10 -12.53
CA ASN A 241 -12.10 28.04 -12.93
C ASN A 241 -12.40 29.07 -11.83
N ARG A 242 -12.27 28.63 -10.57
CA ARG A 242 -12.46 29.46 -9.38
C ARG A 242 -11.44 29.07 -8.31
N LYS A 243 -11.00 30.06 -7.54
CA LYS A 243 -10.18 29.78 -6.36
C LYS A 243 -11.03 29.03 -5.33
N HIS A 244 -10.49 27.91 -4.86
CA HIS A 244 -11.07 27.11 -3.81
C HIS A 244 -10.97 27.78 -2.43
N GLY A 245 -11.96 27.53 -1.58
CA GLY A 245 -12.11 28.17 -0.27
C GLY A 245 -11.39 27.41 0.84
N HIS A 246 -11.84 27.62 2.08
CA HIS A 246 -11.45 26.85 3.25
C HIS A 246 -12.52 25.81 3.57
N MET A 247 -12.10 24.58 3.89
CA MET A 247 -13.01 23.53 4.30
C MET A 247 -13.59 23.82 5.69
N GLU A 248 -14.90 23.79 5.79
CA GLU A 248 -15.57 23.87 7.09
C GLU A 248 -15.33 22.60 7.90
N ARG A 249 -15.00 22.77 9.18
CA ARG A 249 -14.81 21.66 10.13
C ARG A 249 -15.98 20.67 10.13
N ALA A 250 -17.22 21.15 9.98
CA ALA A 250 -18.42 20.31 9.97
C ALA A 250 -18.43 19.33 8.78
N VAL A 251 -17.96 19.74 7.61
CA VAL A 251 -17.85 18.89 6.41
C VAL A 251 -16.84 17.78 6.64
N TYR A 252 -15.68 18.13 7.19
CA TYR A 252 -14.65 17.16 7.52
C TYR A 252 -15.11 16.12 8.56
N MET A 253 -15.81 16.55 9.62
CA MET A 253 -16.33 15.61 10.60
C MET A 253 -17.34 14.63 10.00
N LYS A 254 -18.13 15.06 9.01
CA LYS A 254 -19.01 14.17 8.22
C LYS A 254 -18.22 13.17 7.38
N LEU A 255 -17.09 13.58 6.78
CA LEU A 255 -16.20 12.65 6.07
C LEU A 255 -15.64 11.58 7.02
N ILE A 256 -15.18 11.98 8.21
CA ILE A 256 -14.68 11.01 9.19
C ILE A 256 -15.80 10.05 9.64
N GLU A 257 -17.02 10.55 9.85
CA GLU A 257 -18.19 9.71 10.18
C GLU A 257 -18.58 8.76 9.05
N PHE A 258 -18.51 9.21 7.79
CA PHE A 258 -18.64 8.36 6.61
C PHE A 258 -17.63 7.22 6.72
N MET A 259 -16.33 7.51 6.76
CA MET A 259 -15.29 6.47 6.73
C MET A 259 -15.42 5.50 7.92
N ARG A 260 -15.86 5.99 9.08
CA ARG A 260 -16.17 5.15 10.25
C ARG A 260 -17.31 4.18 10.01
N THR A 261 -18.34 4.61 9.28
CA THR A 261 -19.49 3.76 8.93
C THR A 261 -19.08 2.63 7.99
N GLU A 262 -18.16 2.91 7.05
CA GLU A 262 -17.62 1.88 6.15
C GLU A 262 -16.71 0.87 6.87
N GLY A 263 -16.10 1.27 7.99
CA GLY A 263 -15.42 0.35 8.89
C GLY A 263 -14.16 -0.30 8.31
N LEU A 264 -13.55 0.32 7.30
CA LEU A 264 -12.32 -0.15 6.67
C LEU A 264 -11.17 0.85 6.90
N PRO A 265 -9.94 0.38 7.15
CA PRO A 265 -8.80 1.27 7.31
C PRO A 265 -8.46 2.04 6.03
N TYR A 266 -7.99 3.28 6.17
CA TYR A 266 -7.67 4.17 5.07
C TYR A 266 -6.50 5.12 5.39
N THR A 267 -5.82 5.58 4.33
CA THR A 267 -4.89 6.69 4.35
C THR A 267 -5.64 8.00 4.11
N LEU A 268 -5.41 9.00 4.94
CA LEU A 268 -5.89 10.36 4.73
C LEU A 268 -4.73 11.24 4.28
N CYS A 269 -4.90 11.99 3.20
CA CYS A 269 -3.92 12.95 2.72
C CYS A 269 -4.50 14.37 2.76
N PHE A 270 -3.78 15.29 3.38
CA PHE A 270 -4.05 16.72 3.22
C PHE A 270 -3.21 17.23 2.06
N GLY A 271 -3.88 17.50 0.94
CA GLY A 271 -3.29 17.90 -0.33
C GLY A 271 -4.21 18.85 -1.08
N GLY A 272 -4.39 18.64 -2.39
CA GLY A 272 -5.20 19.51 -3.23
C GLY A 272 -4.46 20.73 -3.78
N SER A 273 -5.19 21.81 -4.08
CA SER A 273 -4.64 22.94 -4.86
C SER A 273 -3.91 23.99 -4.04
N GLY A 274 -4.15 24.05 -2.71
CA GLY A 274 -3.52 25.01 -1.80
C GLY A 274 -2.47 24.41 -0.88
N GLU A 275 -2.19 25.11 0.22
CA GLU A 275 -1.24 24.75 1.26
C GLU A 275 -2.01 24.38 2.53
N PRO A 276 -2.05 23.11 2.95
CA PRO A 276 -2.81 22.69 4.12
C PRO A 276 -2.51 23.50 5.40
N LEU A 277 -1.25 23.87 5.63
CA LEU A 277 -0.84 24.65 6.81
C LEU A 277 -1.30 26.13 6.75
N ASP A 278 -1.87 26.59 5.62
CA ASP A 278 -2.53 27.90 5.51
C ASP A 278 -3.97 27.88 6.02
N HIS A 279 -4.55 26.70 6.29
CA HIS A 279 -5.88 26.62 6.88
C HIS A 279 -5.88 27.08 8.35
N PRO A 280 -6.76 28.02 8.77
CA PRO A 280 -6.75 28.59 10.12
C PRO A 280 -6.97 27.57 11.25
N GLU A 281 -7.65 26.47 10.94
CA GLU A 281 -7.94 25.39 11.89
C GLU A 281 -7.11 24.11 11.63
N PHE A 282 -6.01 24.17 10.87
CA PHE A 282 -5.20 23.02 10.45
C PHE A 282 -4.94 21.97 11.56
N PHE A 283 -4.46 22.39 12.73
CA PHE A 283 -4.18 21.49 13.85
C PHE A 283 -5.43 20.78 14.39
N ALA A 284 -6.62 21.37 14.29
CA ALA A 284 -7.87 20.72 14.70
C ALA A 284 -8.25 19.57 13.74
N PHE A 285 -7.98 19.71 12.43
CA PHE A 285 -8.17 18.62 11.47
C PHE A 285 -7.19 17.48 11.74
N MET A 286 -5.94 17.80 12.03
CA MET A 286 -4.93 16.81 12.43
C MET A 286 -5.34 16.06 13.71
N ASP A 287 -5.79 16.77 14.75
CA ASP A 287 -6.22 16.15 16.00
C ASP A 287 -7.35 15.14 15.77
N ALA A 288 -8.30 15.47 14.90
CA ALA A 288 -9.41 14.58 14.56
C ALA A 288 -8.95 13.38 13.71
N ALA A 289 -8.03 13.55 12.75
CA ALA A 289 -7.44 12.44 12.00
C ALA A 289 -6.64 11.48 12.91
N VAL A 290 -5.87 12.03 13.85
CA VAL A 290 -5.05 11.24 14.77
C VAL A 290 -5.91 10.37 15.67
N LYS A 291 -7.03 10.92 16.16
CA LYS A 291 -7.97 10.21 17.03
C LYS A 291 -8.83 9.18 16.32
N GLU A 292 -8.92 9.21 14.99
CA GLU A 292 -9.67 8.23 14.21
C GLU A 292 -8.84 6.94 14.06
N PRO A 293 -9.29 5.80 14.62
CA PRO A 293 -8.54 4.54 14.56
C PRO A 293 -8.43 3.95 13.15
N LEU A 294 -9.42 4.20 12.28
CA LEU A 294 -9.38 3.69 10.89
C LEU A 294 -8.46 4.49 9.97
N ALA A 295 -8.11 5.73 10.33
CA ALA A 295 -7.11 6.51 9.61
C ALA A 295 -5.71 6.01 9.99
N GLU A 296 -5.22 4.95 9.34
CA GLU A 296 -3.95 4.29 9.69
C GLU A 296 -2.73 5.18 9.41
N LEU A 297 -2.86 6.08 8.44
CA LEU A 297 -1.81 7.00 8.01
C LEU A 297 -2.41 8.38 7.71
N LEU A 298 -1.76 9.42 8.19
CA LEU A 298 -2.03 10.80 7.79
C LEU A 298 -0.84 11.35 7.01
N VAL A 299 -1.03 11.66 5.73
CA VAL A 299 -0.03 12.31 4.87
C VAL A 299 -0.31 13.80 4.80
N ILE A 300 0.71 14.62 4.98
CA ILE A 300 0.65 16.07 4.82
C ILE A 300 1.55 16.45 3.64
N GLU A 301 0.95 16.89 2.54
CA GLU A 301 1.69 17.50 1.43
C GLU A 301 1.77 19.01 1.65
N THR A 302 2.98 19.54 1.84
CA THR A 302 3.19 20.95 2.21
C THR A 302 4.35 21.56 1.42
N ASN A 303 4.30 22.86 1.19
CA ASN A 303 5.40 23.67 0.68
C ASN A 303 6.52 23.93 1.71
N GLY A 304 6.28 23.59 2.98
CA GLY A 304 7.27 23.67 4.06
C GLY A 304 7.50 25.06 4.65
N ILE A 305 6.85 26.13 4.17
CA ILE A 305 7.04 27.50 4.69
C ILE A 305 6.56 27.60 6.14
N LYS A 306 5.34 27.11 6.41
CA LYS A 306 4.73 27.12 7.75
C LYS A 306 5.03 25.87 8.58
N ALA A 307 5.86 24.97 8.08
CA ALA A 307 6.27 23.74 8.77
C ALA A 307 7.32 24.05 9.87
N ASP A 308 6.97 24.96 10.77
CA ASP A 308 7.85 25.57 11.76
C ASP A 308 8.00 24.73 13.04
N PHE A 309 8.56 25.35 14.09
CA PHE A 309 8.74 24.70 15.39
C PHE A 309 7.43 24.19 16.01
N ASN A 310 6.31 24.90 15.86
CA ASN A 310 5.04 24.45 16.44
C ASN A 310 4.55 23.20 15.71
N PHE A 311 4.71 23.14 14.39
CA PHE A 311 4.39 21.95 13.62
C PHE A 311 5.29 20.77 14.03
N LYS A 312 6.60 20.99 14.16
CA LYS A 312 7.52 19.95 14.67
C LYS A 312 7.11 19.44 16.05
N SER A 313 6.89 20.33 17.03
CA SER A 313 6.48 19.95 18.38
C SER A 313 5.15 19.21 18.41
N TYR A 314 4.25 19.47 17.47
CA TYR A 314 3.05 18.67 17.30
C TYR A 314 3.43 17.24 16.84
N LEU A 315 4.26 17.09 15.81
CA LEU A 315 4.65 15.79 15.26
C LEU A 315 5.49 14.92 16.21
N GLU A 316 6.21 15.52 17.16
CA GLU A 316 7.03 14.82 18.16
C GLU A 316 6.21 14.03 19.18
N LYS A 317 4.92 14.33 19.34
CA LYS A 317 4.05 13.60 20.26
C LYS A 317 3.93 12.12 19.84
N PRO A 318 4.08 11.14 20.75
CA PRO A 318 4.06 9.72 20.40
C PRO A 318 2.79 9.26 19.67
N GLU A 319 1.63 9.81 20.04
CA GLU A 319 0.34 9.54 19.40
C GLU A 319 0.27 10.00 17.93
N ASN A 320 1.17 10.90 17.52
CA ASN A 320 1.24 11.45 16.17
C ASN A 320 2.24 10.69 15.26
N SER A 321 2.75 9.54 15.70
CA SER A 321 3.71 8.72 14.97
C SER A 321 3.20 8.25 13.59
N LYS A 322 1.88 8.13 13.41
CA LYS A 322 1.25 7.80 12.12
C LYS A 322 1.19 8.94 11.09
N ILE A 323 1.77 10.11 11.41
CA ILE A 323 1.81 11.25 10.48
C ILE A 323 3.10 11.22 9.68
N LYS A 324 2.97 11.27 8.34
CA LYS A 324 4.04 11.47 7.38
C LYS A 324 3.91 12.85 6.73
N VAL A 325 5.05 13.50 6.50
CA VAL A 325 5.12 14.84 5.88
C VAL A 325 5.92 14.73 4.60
N ILE A 326 5.31 15.17 3.50
CA ILE A 326 5.95 15.29 2.19
C ILE A 326 6.12 16.78 1.91
N ILE A 327 7.36 17.25 1.92
CA ILE A 327 7.68 18.65 1.67
C ILE A 327 7.98 18.80 0.19
N ASN A 328 7.06 19.45 -0.52
CA ASN A 328 7.15 19.76 -1.95
C ASN A 328 8.22 20.83 -2.18
N ASN A 329 9.48 20.42 -2.29
CA ASN A 329 10.61 21.30 -2.52
C ASN A 329 11.56 20.77 -3.60
N ASN A 330 11.47 21.37 -4.79
CA ASN A 330 12.34 21.04 -5.93
C ASN A 330 13.69 21.79 -5.91
N ALA A 331 14.02 22.53 -4.84
CA ALA A 331 15.16 23.44 -4.78
C ALA A 331 16.29 22.96 -3.84
N MET A 332 17.53 23.31 -4.19
CA MET A 332 18.74 23.15 -3.35
C MET A 332 19.36 24.48 -2.90
N ASP A 333 18.87 25.60 -3.43
CA ASP A 333 19.34 26.95 -3.11
C ASP A 333 18.27 28.01 -3.42
N ASN A 334 18.57 29.27 -3.13
CA ASN A 334 17.66 30.39 -3.41
C ASN A 334 17.38 30.57 -4.91
N SER A 335 18.32 30.22 -5.79
CA SER A 335 18.18 30.40 -7.24
C SER A 335 17.19 29.38 -7.82
N SER A 336 17.40 28.10 -7.52
CA SER A 336 16.52 27.00 -7.87
C SER A 336 15.14 27.14 -7.21
N TYR A 337 15.06 27.67 -5.99
CA TYR A 337 13.76 27.92 -5.35
C TYR A 337 12.96 29.02 -6.06
N ALA A 338 13.61 30.12 -6.43
CA ALA A 338 12.97 31.16 -7.24
C ALA A 338 12.54 30.61 -8.61
N ARG A 339 13.36 29.73 -9.21
CA ARG A 339 13.07 29.08 -10.50
C ARG A 339 11.84 28.17 -10.44
N PHE A 340 11.77 27.27 -9.46
CA PHE A 340 10.73 26.21 -9.44
C PHE A 340 9.47 26.61 -8.67
N HIS A 341 9.60 27.42 -7.63
CA HIS A 341 8.49 27.78 -6.73
C HIS A 341 8.04 29.23 -6.85
N CYS A 342 8.78 30.05 -7.63
CA CYS A 342 8.50 31.47 -7.80
C CYS A 342 8.41 32.24 -6.47
N GLY A 343 9.24 31.85 -5.49
CA GLY A 343 9.30 32.46 -4.17
C GLY A 343 10.73 32.75 -3.70
N ASN A 344 10.87 33.29 -2.49
CA ASN A 344 12.16 33.68 -1.87
C ASN A 344 12.34 33.11 -0.45
N GLU A 345 11.57 32.09 -0.09
CA GLU A 345 11.52 31.50 1.25
C GLU A 345 12.47 30.30 1.43
N TYR A 346 13.42 30.07 0.50
CA TYR A 346 14.27 28.88 0.50
C TYR A 346 14.96 28.63 1.85
N ASN A 347 15.62 29.65 2.42
CA ASN A 347 16.35 29.49 3.67
C ASN A 347 15.43 29.05 4.82
N ARG A 348 14.20 29.56 4.84
CA ARG A 348 13.18 29.17 5.84
C ARG A 348 12.76 27.72 5.64
N VAL A 349 12.40 27.36 4.41
CA VAL A 349 11.99 25.98 4.05
C VAL A 349 13.10 24.98 4.33
N PHE A 350 14.34 25.29 3.95
CA PHE A 350 15.52 24.47 4.24
C PHE A 350 15.68 24.24 5.75
N ASN A 351 15.65 25.31 6.56
CA ASN A 351 15.76 25.17 8.01
C ASN A 351 14.63 24.34 8.63
N ASN A 352 13.41 24.49 8.11
CA ASN A 352 12.26 23.68 8.52
C ASN A 352 12.46 22.20 8.17
N ILE A 353 12.91 21.88 6.94
CA ILE A 353 13.21 20.52 6.50
C ILE A 353 14.27 19.88 7.41
N ILE A 354 15.38 20.57 7.67
CA ILE A 354 16.46 20.07 8.54
C ILE A 354 15.96 19.86 9.98
N SER A 355 15.14 20.76 10.50
CA SER A 355 14.58 20.61 11.85
C SER A 355 13.63 19.41 11.95
N LEU A 356 12.78 19.23 10.93
CA LEU A 356 11.79 18.14 10.87
C LEU A 356 12.43 16.79 10.60
N SER A 357 13.51 16.72 9.81
CA SER A 357 14.20 15.46 9.48
C SER A 357 14.79 14.77 10.71
N GLU A 358 14.94 15.46 11.84
CA GLU A 358 15.28 14.83 13.13
C GLU A 358 14.26 13.75 13.55
N LEU A 359 13.01 13.86 13.10
CA LEU A 359 11.96 12.84 13.33
C LEU A 359 12.25 11.53 12.60
N ASN A 360 13.13 11.53 11.59
CA ASN A 360 13.48 10.33 10.83
C ASN A 360 14.38 9.35 11.63
N LYS A 361 14.89 9.75 12.79
CA LYS A 361 15.75 8.90 13.64
C LYS A 361 15.05 7.61 14.12
N SER A 362 13.73 7.62 14.22
CA SER A 362 12.90 6.48 14.64
C SER A 362 12.15 5.81 13.48
N GLY A 363 12.55 6.08 12.23
CA GLY A 363 11.86 5.64 11.02
C GLY A 363 11.47 6.82 10.14
N GLU A 364 11.33 6.60 8.85
CA GLU A 364 11.06 7.66 7.88
C GLU A 364 9.65 8.27 8.07
N ARG A 365 9.63 9.56 8.40
CA ARG A 365 8.41 10.35 8.61
C ARG A 365 8.36 11.62 7.77
N VAL A 366 9.52 12.17 7.42
CA VAL A 366 9.65 13.44 6.69
C VAL A 366 10.42 13.18 5.42
N TYR A 367 9.81 13.54 4.30
CA TYR A 367 10.33 13.35 2.95
C TYR A 367 10.44 14.70 2.26
N VAL A 368 11.43 14.85 1.39
CA VAL A 368 11.47 15.94 0.41
C VAL A 368 11.06 15.40 -0.96
N GLN A 369 10.18 16.11 -1.66
CA GLN A 369 9.67 15.69 -2.95
C GLN A 369 10.16 16.61 -4.08
N VAL A 370 10.69 16.00 -5.13
CA VAL A 370 11.10 16.64 -6.38
C VAL A 370 10.30 16.08 -7.55
N MET A 371 9.89 16.96 -8.46
CA MET A 371 9.19 16.58 -9.68
C MET A 371 10.18 16.06 -10.72
N LYS A 372 9.82 14.99 -11.40
CA LYS A 372 10.52 14.45 -12.56
C LYS A 372 10.06 15.17 -13.82
N ILE A 373 10.75 16.25 -14.19
CA ILE A 373 10.43 17.12 -15.34
C ILE A 373 11.71 17.47 -16.10
N ARG A 374 11.57 17.96 -17.34
CA ARG A 374 12.72 18.39 -18.18
C ARG A 374 13.66 19.34 -17.44
N GLU A 375 13.12 20.28 -16.67
CA GLU A 375 13.89 21.31 -15.96
C GLU A 375 14.65 20.77 -14.75
N THR A 376 14.26 19.63 -14.20
CA THR A 376 15.00 18.96 -13.12
C THR A 376 15.95 17.90 -13.66
N ASP A 377 15.77 17.43 -14.91
CA ASP A 377 16.64 16.42 -15.55
C ASP A 377 17.67 17.01 -16.54
N GLU A 378 17.92 18.32 -16.47
CA GLU A 378 18.88 19.01 -17.35
C GLU A 378 20.31 19.03 -16.79
N PHE A 379 21.28 19.12 -17.69
CA PHE A 379 22.66 19.47 -17.34
C PHE A 379 22.80 21.00 -17.27
N GLU A 380 23.38 21.52 -16.19
CA GLU A 380 23.56 22.97 -16.02
C GLU A 380 24.56 23.54 -17.03
N LYS A 381 25.58 22.76 -17.41
CA LYS A 381 26.63 23.16 -18.35
C LYS A 381 26.98 22.02 -19.29
N GLU A 382 27.39 22.38 -20.51
CA GLU A 382 27.94 21.43 -21.47
C GLU A 382 29.19 20.77 -20.89
N GLY A 383 29.20 19.43 -20.82
CA GLY A 383 30.26 18.63 -20.21
C GLY A 383 30.05 18.27 -18.74
N ASP A 384 28.97 18.71 -18.09
CA ASP A 384 28.59 18.18 -16.77
C ASP A 384 28.29 16.68 -16.87
N THR A 385 28.66 15.93 -15.82
CA THR A 385 28.42 14.49 -15.73
C THR A 385 27.18 14.13 -14.90
N LYS A 386 26.56 15.13 -14.26
CA LYS A 386 25.39 14.99 -13.38
C LYS A 386 24.33 16.00 -13.75
N THR A 387 23.08 15.56 -13.87
CA THR A 387 21.92 16.44 -14.06
C THR A 387 21.61 17.21 -12.78
N TYR A 388 20.71 18.19 -12.84
CA TYR A 388 20.19 18.85 -11.65
C TYR A 388 19.58 17.84 -10.66
N LEU A 389 18.87 16.82 -11.17
CA LEU A 389 18.28 15.76 -10.36
C LEU A 389 19.36 14.96 -9.62
N ASP A 390 20.44 14.55 -10.30
CA ASP A 390 21.56 13.86 -9.64
C ASP A 390 22.16 14.70 -8.50
N LYS A 391 22.35 16.01 -8.73
CA LYS A 391 22.84 16.95 -7.71
C LYS A 391 21.85 17.09 -6.55
N PHE A 392 20.54 17.06 -6.83
CA PHE A 392 19.48 17.10 -5.83
C PHE A 392 19.53 15.87 -4.91
N TYR A 393 19.74 14.68 -5.48
CA TYR A 393 19.94 13.46 -4.71
C TYR A 393 21.17 13.56 -3.80
N ASP A 394 22.34 13.90 -4.36
CA ASP A 394 23.57 14.06 -3.58
C ASP A 394 23.38 15.04 -2.40
N PHE A 395 22.68 16.16 -2.65
CA PHE A 395 22.46 17.21 -1.67
C PHE A 395 21.64 16.72 -0.48
N TRP A 396 20.45 16.14 -0.73
CA TRP A 396 19.54 15.73 0.33
C TRP A 396 19.94 14.41 1.01
N GLU A 397 20.63 13.51 0.31
CA GLU A 397 21.30 12.36 0.92
C GLU A 397 22.37 12.79 1.92
N GLY A 398 23.11 13.87 1.63
CA GLY A 398 24.07 14.48 2.56
C GLY A 398 23.43 14.91 3.90
N TYR A 399 22.15 15.28 3.89
CA TYR A 399 21.36 15.61 5.08
C TYR A 399 20.54 14.44 5.64
N ARG A 400 20.66 13.25 5.03
CA ARG A 400 19.90 12.03 5.39
C ARG A 400 18.38 12.25 5.37
N VAL A 401 17.91 13.04 4.41
CA VAL A 401 16.47 13.27 4.18
C VAL A 401 16.03 12.36 3.04
N PRO A 402 15.10 11.41 3.27
CA PRO A 402 14.53 10.59 2.21
C PRO A 402 13.87 11.43 1.10
N ILE A 403 14.06 11.00 -0.15
CA ILE A 403 13.62 11.74 -1.34
C ILE A 403 12.51 10.96 -2.04
N ILE A 404 11.43 11.67 -2.39
CA ILE A 404 10.38 11.17 -3.28
C ILE A 404 10.56 11.81 -4.66
N LEU A 405 10.65 10.96 -5.69
CA LEU A 405 10.62 11.40 -7.09
C LEU A 405 9.19 11.28 -7.62
N GLN A 406 8.55 12.42 -7.88
CA GLN A 406 7.16 12.48 -8.29
C GLN A 406 7.04 12.64 -9.81
N LYS A 407 6.23 11.81 -10.46
CA LYS A 407 5.80 12.04 -11.85
C LYS A 407 4.93 13.29 -11.90
N GLN A 408 5.12 14.14 -12.92
CA GLN A 408 4.22 15.26 -13.17
C GLN A 408 2.86 14.75 -13.65
N ASP A 409 1.80 15.14 -12.95
CA ASP A 409 0.41 15.04 -13.41
C ASP A 409 0.07 16.30 -14.20
N THR A 410 -0.43 16.16 -15.43
CA THR A 410 -0.79 17.29 -16.29
C THR A 410 -2.25 17.74 -16.12
N TYR A 411 -3.02 17.02 -15.31
CA TYR A 411 -4.44 17.26 -15.05
C TYR A 411 -5.24 17.36 -16.35
N LEU A 412 -5.08 16.34 -17.21
CA LEU A 412 -5.64 16.28 -18.57
C LEU A 412 -5.26 17.47 -19.45
N GLY A 413 -3.97 17.84 -19.42
CA GLY A 413 -3.43 18.94 -20.24
C GLY A 413 -3.79 20.34 -19.76
N ARG A 414 -4.29 20.49 -18.52
CA ARG A 414 -4.52 21.81 -17.93
C ARG A 414 -3.23 22.59 -17.71
N ILE A 415 -2.13 21.90 -17.41
CA ILE A 415 -0.80 22.51 -17.30
C ILE A 415 0.11 22.04 -18.43
N GLU A 416 1.20 22.79 -18.66
CA GLU A 416 2.23 22.43 -19.61
C GLU A 416 2.83 21.06 -19.26
N ASP A 417 2.82 20.15 -20.24
CA ASP A 417 3.50 18.87 -20.13
C ASP A 417 5.02 19.10 -20.19
N ARG A 418 5.68 18.86 -19.06
CA ARG A 418 7.14 18.96 -18.90
C ARG A 418 7.77 17.58 -18.74
N THR A 419 7.01 16.49 -18.94
CA THR A 419 7.54 15.13 -18.87
C THR A 419 8.50 14.88 -20.04
N TYR A 420 9.62 14.20 -19.78
CA TYR A 420 10.58 13.85 -20.83
C TYR A 420 10.46 12.39 -21.31
N SER A 421 9.79 11.55 -20.52
CA SER A 421 9.57 10.14 -20.83
C SER A 421 8.16 9.72 -20.41
N ASP A 422 7.49 8.98 -21.28
CA ASP A 422 6.24 8.30 -20.97
C ASP A 422 6.55 7.05 -20.13
N LEU A 423 6.02 7.03 -18.90
CA LEU A 423 6.20 5.93 -17.95
C LEU A 423 4.96 5.00 -17.92
N SER A 424 3.99 5.23 -18.80
CA SER A 424 2.76 4.46 -18.82
C SER A 424 2.99 3.02 -19.30
N PRO A 425 2.32 2.03 -18.69
CA PRO A 425 2.36 0.67 -19.18
C PRO A 425 1.82 0.57 -20.62
N ILE A 426 2.45 -0.28 -21.44
CA ILE A 426 2.09 -0.49 -22.85
C ILE A 426 0.60 -0.85 -23.02
N LYS A 427 0.05 -1.60 -22.06
CA LYS A 427 -1.36 -1.98 -22.04
C LYS A 427 -2.05 -1.28 -20.88
N ARG A 428 -3.12 -0.53 -21.19
CA ARG A 428 -4.01 0.02 -20.18
C ARG A 428 -4.66 -1.09 -19.35
N ILE A 429 -4.60 -0.93 -18.05
CA ILE A 429 -5.36 -1.72 -17.07
C ILE A 429 -6.47 -0.85 -16.48
N PRO A 430 -7.49 -1.44 -15.83
CA PRO A 430 -8.50 -0.68 -15.14
C PRO A 430 -7.89 0.32 -14.13
N CYS A 431 -8.46 1.51 -14.06
CA CYS A 431 -7.91 2.61 -13.28
C CYS A 431 -7.91 2.32 -11.76
N TRP A 432 -6.73 2.38 -11.14
CA TRP A 432 -6.57 2.17 -9.69
C TRP A 432 -7.29 3.22 -8.85
N HIS A 433 -7.25 4.48 -9.28
CA HIS A 433 -7.90 5.57 -8.55
C HIS A 433 -9.41 5.42 -8.51
N LEU A 434 -10.04 4.96 -9.60
CA LEU A 434 -11.49 4.73 -9.59
C LEU A 434 -11.90 3.57 -8.69
N GLN A 435 -11.01 2.57 -8.53
CA GLN A 435 -11.28 1.44 -7.65
C GLN A 435 -11.22 1.80 -6.16
N ARG A 436 -10.33 2.73 -5.77
CA ARG A 436 -9.87 2.84 -4.38
C ARG A 436 -9.78 4.25 -3.81
N ASP A 437 -9.76 5.29 -4.63
CA ASP A 437 -9.42 6.62 -4.15
C ASP A 437 -10.67 7.51 -4.07
N MET A 438 -10.64 8.46 -3.14
CA MET A 438 -11.64 9.50 -3.01
C MET A 438 -10.95 10.85 -2.94
N TYR A 439 -11.37 11.77 -3.80
CA TYR A 439 -10.85 13.13 -3.84
C TYR A 439 -11.94 14.10 -3.42
N VAL A 440 -11.67 14.88 -2.37
CA VAL A 440 -12.65 15.77 -1.76
C VAL A 440 -12.11 17.20 -1.81
N LEU A 441 -12.81 18.06 -2.54
CA LEU A 441 -12.50 19.48 -2.66
C LEU A 441 -12.86 20.23 -1.37
N SER A 442 -12.33 21.44 -1.21
CA SER A 442 -12.54 22.24 0.00
C SER A 442 -13.99 22.56 0.33
N ASP A 443 -14.91 22.56 -0.65
CA ASP A 443 -16.35 22.74 -0.42
C ASP A 443 -17.10 21.42 -0.08
N GLY A 444 -16.37 20.32 0.11
CA GLY A 444 -16.92 18.99 0.40
C GLY A 444 -17.33 18.20 -0.83
N THR A 445 -17.13 18.73 -2.03
CA THR A 445 -17.43 18.03 -3.28
C THR A 445 -16.52 16.81 -3.45
N VAL A 446 -17.12 15.64 -3.69
CA VAL A 446 -16.40 14.43 -4.08
C VAL A 446 -16.32 14.41 -5.61
N SER A 447 -15.15 14.73 -6.16
CA SER A 447 -14.92 14.79 -7.60
C SER A 447 -14.89 13.39 -8.23
N PHE A 448 -14.90 13.32 -9.57
CA PHE A 448 -14.79 12.04 -10.28
C PHE A 448 -13.49 11.29 -9.92
N CYS A 449 -12.37 12.01 -9.96
CA CYS A 449 -11.04 11.59 -9.53
C CYS A 449 -10.15 12.83 -9.38
N LYS A 450 -8.84 12.65 -9.12
CA LYS A 450 -7.86 13.75 -9.02
C LYS A 450 -7.83 14.69 -10.23
N GLN A 451 -8.17 14.17 -11.41
CA GLN A 451 -8.17 14.94 -12.66
C GLN A 451 -9.32 15.95 -12.75
N ASP A 452 -10.43 15.71 -12.03
CA ASP A 452 -11.61 16.58 -12.00
C ASP A 452 -11.44 17.68 -10.94
N VAL A 453 -10.41 18.50 -11.12
CA VAL A 453 -9.96 19.49 -10.13
C VAL A 453 -10.95 20.63 -9.87
N ASP A 454 -11.91 20.88 -10.77
CA ASP A 454 -12.99 21.85 -10.55
C ASP A 454 -14.29 21.20 -10.00
N GLY A 455 -14.33 19.87 -9.91
CA GLY A 455 -15.52 19.13 -9.48
C GLY A 455 -16.69 19.28 -10.45
N GLU A 456 -16.44 19.15 -11.76
CA GLU A 456 -17.48 19.24 -12.79
C GLU A 456 -18.26 17.91 -12.92
N HIS A 457 -17.64 16.79 -12.55
CA HIS A 457 -18.18 15.43 -12.72
C HIS A 457 -18.27 14.68 -11.40
N VAL A 458 -19.07 15.20 -10.48
CA VAL A 458 -19.05 14.80 -9.06
C VAL A 458 -19.76 13.47 -8.78
N HIS A 459 -19.23 12.72 -7.83
CA HIS A 459 -19.94 11.60 -7.21
C HIS A 459 -20.94 12.08 -6.15
N GLY A 460 -20.69 13.22 -5.51
CA GLY A 460 -21.62 13.83 -4.56
C GLY A 460 -20.95 14.93 -3.78
N ASN A 461 -21.54 15.31 -2.65
CA ASN A 461 -20.94 16.25 -1.72
C ASN A 461 -21.13 15.75 -0.28
N ILE A 462 -20.03 15.68 0.47
CA ILE A 462 -19.97 15.15 1.85
C ILE A 462 -20.97 15.86 2.79
N ALA A 463 -21.30 17.12 2.53
CA ALA A 463 -22.21 17.86 3.37
C ALA A 463 -23.68 17.43 3.23
N VAL A 464 -24.09 16.91 2.07
CA VAL A 464 -25.51 16.73 1.72
C VAL A 464 -25.88 15.36 1.16
N SER A 465 -24.93 14.64 0.56
CA SER A 465 -25.14 13.29 0.00
C SER A 465 -24.94 12.22 1.07
N SER A 466 -25.65 11.10 0.94
CA SER A 466 -25.38 9.94 1.78
C SER A 466 -24.10 9.20 1.33
N PRO A 467 -23.38 8.52 2.24
CA PRO A 467 -22.24 7.69 1.86
C PRO A 467 -22.56 6.65 0.78
N ALA A 468 -23.71 5.98 0.90
CA ALA A 468 -24.15 4.96 -0.05
C ALA A 468 -24.32 5.50 -1.47
N GLU A 469 -24.91 6.70 -1.64
CA GLU A 469 -25.08 7.32 -2.96
C GLU A 469 -23.74 7.69 -3.61
N ILE A 470 -22.78 8.17 -2.82
CA ILE A 470 -21.43 8.50 -3.30
C ILE A 470 -20.72 7.23 -3.76
N LEU A 471 -20.72 6.19 -2.92
CA LEU A 471 -20.05 4.91 -3.21
C LEU A 471 -20.69 4.20 -4.40
N GLU A 472 -22.02 4.24 -4.55
CA GLU A 472 -22.70 3.65 -5.70
C GLU A 472 -22.24 4.29 -7.02
N LYS A 473 -22.08 5.62 -7.05
CA LYS A 473 -21.57 6.32 -8.23
C LYS A 473 -20.09 6.07 -8.49
N GLN A 474 -19.25 6.03 -7.46
CA GLN A 474 -17.83 5.64 -7.59
C GLN A 474 -17.72 4.22 -8.15
N LYS A 475 -18.49 3.28 -7.59
CA LYS A 475 -18.57 1.89 -8.05
C LYS A 475 -19.01 1.82 -9.52
N ALA A 476 -20.04 2.57 -9.91
CA ALA A 476 -20.50 2.60 -11.29
C ALA A 476 -19.42 3.11 -12.27
N ALA A 477 -18.67 4.15 -11.89
CA ALA A 477 -17.55 4.65 -12.68
C ALA A 477 -16.42 3.62 -12.81
N PHE A 478 -16.03 2.99 -11.71
CA PHE A 478 -15.06 1.89 -11.70
C PHE A 478 -15.49 0.73 -12.61
N LEU A 479 -16.73 0.26 -12.51
CA LEU A 479 -17.24 -0.84 -13.35
C LEU A 479 -17.28 -0.47 -14.84
N SER A 480 -17.58 0.79 -15.15
CA SER A 480 -17.53 1.30 -16.53
C SER A 480 -16.10 1.29 -17.08
N ASP A 481 -15.12 1.83 -16.33
CA ASP A 481 -13.70 1.81 -16.72
C ASP A 481 -13.18 0.37 -16.86
N TYR A 482 -13.51 -0.52 -15.91
CA TYR A 482 -13.11 -1.93 -15.95
C TYR A 482 -13.63 -2.65 -17.20
N ALA A 483 -14.84 -2.30 -17.67
CA ALA A 483 -15.42 -2.82 -18.91
C ALA A 483 -14.86 -2.17 -20.20
N GLY A 484 -13.86 -1.29 -20.08
CA GLY A 484 -13.27 -0.53 -21.19
C GLY A 484 -14.14 0.65 -21.67
N LYS A 485 -15.21 0.98 -20.94
CA LYS A 485 -16.08 2.12 -21.24
C LYS A 485 -15.57 3.34 -20.48
N LEU A 486 -14.50 3.93 -21.01
CA LEU A 486 -13.82 5.07 -20.42
C LEU A 486 -14.74 6.31 -20.40
N CYS A 487 -14.66 7.08 -19.32
CA CYS A 487 -15.40 8.34 -19.21
C CYS A 487 -14.85 9.36 -20.24
N PRO A 488 -15.71 10.04 -21.01
CA PRO A 488 -15.27 11.10 -21.92
C PRO A 488 -15.03 12.44 -21.20
N SER A 489 -15.57 12.61 -19.99
CA SER A 489 -15.41 13.84 -19.21
C SER A 489 -15.53 13.53 -17.71
N PRO A 490 -14.43 13.59 -16.93
CA PRO A 490 -13.06 13.85 -17.37
C PRO A 490 -12.56 12.80 -18.38
N ASP A 491 -11.73 13.24 -19.35
CA ASP A 491 -11.25 12.40 -20.46
C ASP A 491 -10.28 11.31 -19.98
N CYS A 492 -10.86 10.17 -19.61
CA CYS A 492 -10.11 9.02 -19.11
C CYS A 492 -9.27 8.35 -20.20
N ALA A 493 -9.56 8.57 -21.49
CA ALA A 493 -8.81 8.00 -22.60
C ALA A 493 -7.45 8.68 -22.78
N SER A 494 -7.38 9.99 -22.52
CA SER A 494 -6.13 10.77 -22.53
C SER A 494 -5.39 10.81 -21.19
N CYS A 495 -5.99 10.28 -20.12
CA CYS A 495 -5.36 10.23 -18.81
C CYS A 495 -4.20 9.22 -18.76
N ASP A 496 -3.13 9.57 -18.06
CA ASP A 496 -1.92 8.76 -17.82
C ASP A 496 -1.66 8.51 -16.32
N GLU A 497 -2.67 8.71 -15.47
CA GLU A 497 -2.58 8.43 -14.02
C GLU A 497 -3.20 7.07 -13.63
N TRP A 498 -3.95 6.41 -14.52
CA TRP A 498 -4.71 5.18 -14.21
C TRP A 498 -3.90 4.01 -13.62
N TYR A 499 -2.59 3.97 -13.82
CA TYR A 499 -1.70 2.92 -13.30
C TYR A 499 -0.94 3.34 -12.04
N THR A 500 -0.97 4.61 -11.65
CA THR A 500 -0.34 5.04 -10.41
C THR A 500 -1.19 4.56 -9.23
N PHE A 501 -0.55 4.42 -8.06
CA PHE A 501 -1.16 3.72 -6.93
C PHE A 501 -0.80 4.44 -5.64
N ASN A 502 -1.83 4.86 -4.90
CA ASN A 502 -1.69 5.43 -3.57
C ASN A 502 -1.77 4.31 -2.52
N PHE A 503 -0.80 4.29 -1.60
CA PHE A 503 -0.68 3.25 -0.56
C PHE A 503 -1.57 3.51 0.66
#